data_AF-A0A0F3GJG2-F1
#
_entry.id   AF-A0A0F3GJG2-F1
#
_cell.length_a   1.000
_cell.length_b   1.000
_cell.length_c   1.000
_cell.angle_alpha   90.00
_cell.angle_beta   90.00
_cell.angle_gamma   90.00
#
_symmetry.space_group_name_H-M   'P 1'
#
loop_
_entity.id
_entity.type
_entity.pdbx_description
1 polymer ?
#
loop_
_entity_poly.entity_id
_entity_poly.type
_entity_poly.pdbx_seq_one_letter_code
_entity_poly.pdbx_strand_id
1 'polypeptide(L)' 'MWERVGIIRSEQSLSTALDTLKRWEYVLEDTYATRYDNEIKDMLQVARLIVDAAMHRNHSVGAHYRSDYPTEK' A
#
# COMPACT_ATOMS: atom_id res chain seq x y z
N MET A 1 5.89 1.76 3.34
CA MET A 1 4.72 1.16 4.01
C MET A 1 4.48 1.74 5.39
N TRP A 2 5.39 1.57 6.35
CA TRP A 2 5.21 2.00 7.76
C TRP A 2 4.74 3.47 7.93
N GLU A 3 5.43 4.42 7.32
CA GLU A 3 5.16 5.86 7.52
C GLU A 3 3.86 6.35 6.87
N ARG A 4 3.45 5.73 5.75
CA ARG A 4 2.38 6.25 4.87
C ARG A 4 1.12 5.39 4.82
N VAL A 5 1.26 4.12 5.22
CA VAL A 5 0.25 3.06 5.17
C VAL A 5 0.20 2.32 6.52
N GLY A 6 0.76 2.93 7.57
CA GLY A 6 0.81 2.40 8.93
C GLY A 6 -0.52 2.57 9.67
N ILE A 7 -0.47 2.79 10.97
CA ILE A 7 -1.67 2.88 11.82
C ILE A 7 -2.59 4.03 11.37
N ILE A 8 -2.01 5.21 11.15
CA ILE A 8 -2.74 6.41 10.70
C ILE A 8 -2.52 6.59 9.21
N ARG A 9 -3.61 6.78 8.46
CA ARG A 9 -3.61 6.93 7.00
C ARG A 9 -4.41 8.17 6.61
N SER A 10 -4.10 8.77 5.47
CA SER A 10 -4.91 9.79 4.81
C SER A 10 -4.82 9.64 3.30
N GLU A 11 -5.68 10.29 2.54
CA GLU A 11 -5.62 10.31 1.07
C GLU A 11 -4.22 10.76 0.59
N GLN A 12 -3.69 11.80 1.21
CA GLN A 12 -2.35 12.32 0.91
C GLN A 12 -1.26 11.27 1.18
N SER A 13 -1.29 10.61 2.34
CA SER A 13 -0.26 9.62 2.70
C SER A 13 -0.33 8.41 1.77
N LEU A 14 -1.53 7.91 1.48
CA LEU A 14 -1.76 6.78 0.60
C LEU A 14 -1.40 7.10 -0.85
N SER A 15 -1.72 8.30 -1.36
CA SER A 15 -1.36 8.71 -2.72
C SER A 15 0.15 8.77 -2.87
N THR A 16 0.84 9.34 -1.88
CA THR A 16 2.31 9.39 -1.88
C THR A 16 2.93 7.98 -1.86
N ALA A 17 2.33 7.04 -1.11
CA ALA A 17 2.76 5.64 -1.12
C ALA A 17 2.54 5.00 -2.50
N LEU A 18 1.36 5.20 -3.10
CA LEU A 18 1.00 4.67 -4.41
C LEU A 18 1.95 5.20 -5.50
N ASP A 19 2.24 6.49 -5.51
CA ASP A 19 3.16 7.11 -6.48
C ASP A 19 4.59 6.60 -6.31
N THR A 20 4.99 6.25 -5.10
CA THR A 20 6.30 5.61 -4.85
C THR A 20 6.30 4.19 -5.42
N LEU A 21 5.27 3.39 -5.12
CA LEU A 21 5.16 2.00 -5.58
C LEU A 21 5.08 1.89 -7.10
N LYS A 22 4.39 2.83 -7.78
CA LYS A 22 4.33 2.89 -9.25
C LYS A 22 5.70 3.01 -9.91
N ARG A 23 6.69 3.64 -9.26
CA ARG A 23 8.06 3.74 -9.80
C ARG A 23 8.78 2.39 -9.84
N TRP A 24 8.28 1.39 -9.11
CA TRP A 24 8.83 0.04 -9.05
C TRP A 24 7.94 -0.99 -9.76
N GLU A 25 6.91 -0.56 -10.50
CA GLU A 25 5.94 -1.46 -11.13
C GLU A 25 6.61 -2.47 -12.10
N TYR A 26 7.74 -2.08 -12.72
CA TYR A 26 8.56 -2.96 -13.55
C TYR A 26 9.04 -4.23 -12.84
N VAL A 27 9.21 -4.21 -11.51
CA VAL A 27 9.61 -5.38 -10.71
C VAL A 27 8.52 -6.46 -10.73
N LEU A 28 7.26 -6.07 -10.91
CA LEU A 28 6.15 -7.02 -10.96
C LEU A 28 6.06 -7.76 -12.30
N GLU A 29 6.60 -7.17 -13.37
CA GLU A 29 6.55 -7.70 -14.73
C GLU A 29 7.69 -8.68 -15.04
N ASP A 30 8.76 -8.65 -14.25
CA ASP A 30 9.96 -9.46 -14.49
C ASP A 30 9.88 -10.87 -13.87
N THR A 31 10.76 -11.76 -14.32
CA THR A 31 10.95 -13.11 -13.79
C THR A 31 12.30 -13.21 -13.09
N TYR A 32 12.30 -13.71 -11.84
CA TYR A 32 13.51 -13.79 -11.04
C TYR A 32 13.91 -15.24 -10.73
N ALA A 33 15.22 -15.50 -10.75
CA ALA A 33 15.77 -16.84 -10.57
C ALA A 33 15.94 -17.25 -9.10
N THR A 34 16.06 -16.28 -8.18
CA THR A 34 16.32 -16.57 -6.77
C THR A 34 15.07 -16.40 -5.91
N ARG A 35 15.01 -17.15 -4.81
CA ARG A 35 13.95 -16.99 -3.80
C ARG A 35 13.91 -15.56 -3.26
N TYR A 36 15.06 -14.97 -2.98
CA TYR A 36 15.18 -13.63 -2.39
C TYR A 36 14.55 -12.55 -3.28
N ASP A 37 14.84 -12.59 -4.58
CA ASP A 37 14.29 -11.63 -5.53
C ASP A 37 12.77 -11.80 -5.69
N ASN A 38 12.29 -13.04 -5.71
CA ASN A 38 10.85 -13.33 -5.73
C ASN A 38 10.15 -12.85 -4.44
N GLU A 39 10.78 -12.97 -3.26
CA GLU A 39 10.23 -12.40 -2.02
C GLU A 39 10.08 -10.88 -2.10
N ILE A 40 11.03 -10.18 -2.73
CA ILE A 40 10.92 -8.73 -2.95
C ILE A 40 9.76 -8.41 -3.89
N LYS A 41 9.64 -9.14 -5.00
CA LYS A 41 8.51 -9.01 -5.93
C LYS A 41 7.17 -9.22 -5.22
N ASP A 42 7.04 -10.27 -4.42
CA ASP A 42 5.83 -10.59 -3.67
C ASP A 42 5.50 -9.50 -2.63
N MET A 43 6.50 -9.02 -1.88
CA MET A 43 6.32 -7.93 -0.94
C MET A 43 5.84 -6.65 -1.63
N LEU A 44 6.37 -6.33 -2.81
CA LEU A 44 5.96 -5.17 -3.59
C LEU A 44 4.53 -5.32 -4.11
N GLN A 45 4.17 -6.51 -4.61
CA GLN A 45 2.83 -6.83 -5.07
C GLN A 45 1.80 -6.66 -3.94
N VAL A 46 2.08 -7.23 -2.77
CA VAL A 46 1.21 -7.11 -1.59
C VAL A 46 1.13 -5.66 -1.12
N ALA A 47 2.25 -4.93 -1.11
CA ALA A 47 2.25 -3.51 -0.74
C ALA A 47 1.32 -2.68 -1.63
N ARG A 48 1.33 -2.92 -2.95
CA ARG A 48 0.44 -2.25 -3.90
C ARG A 48 -1.03 -2.56 -3.62
N LEU A 49 -1.36 -3.83 -3.44
CA LEU A 49 -2.73 -4.27 -3.12
C LEU A 49 -3.23 -3.65 -1.81
N ILE A 50 -2.40 -3.57 -0.78
CA ILE A 50 -2.74 -2.94 0.50
C ILE A 50 -3.04 -1.45 0.30
N VAL A 51 -2.20 -0.71 -0.43
CA VAL A 51 -2.39 0.73 -0.66
C VAL A 51 -3.66 0.96 -1.48
N ASP A 52 -3.87 0.19 -2.55
CA ASP A 52 -5.06 0.33 -3.39
C ASP A 52 -6.34 0.04 -2.59
N ALA A 53 -6.37 -1.03 -1.79
CA ALA A 53 -7.51 -1.34 -0.92
C ALA A 53 -7.77 -0.24 0.14
N ALA A 54 -6.71 0.28 0.76
CA ALA A 54 -6.81 1.35 1.74
C ALA A 54 -7.29 2.69 1.13
N MET A 55 -6.94 2.93 -0.15
CA MET A 55 -7.36 4.11 -0.89
C MET A 55 -8.86 4.08 -1.20
N HIS A 56 -9.38 2.92 -1.62
CA HIS A 56 -10.81 2.75 -1.94
C HIS A 56 -11.72 2.85 -0.71
N ARG A 57 -11.18 2.73 0.51
CA ARG A 57 -11.95 2.70 1.76
C ARG A 57 -11.95 4.07 2.47
N ASN A 58 -12.98 4.87 2.17
CA ASN A 58 -13.21 6.21 2.74
C ASN A 58 -14.06 6.19 4.03
N HIS A 59 -13.65 5.39 5.01
CA HIS A 59 -14.23 5.34 6.37
C HIS A 59 -13.28 4.56 7.29
N SER A 60 -13.35 4.79 8.59
CA SER A 60 -12.50 4.10 9.58
C SER A 60 -13.25 2.96 10.24
N VAL A 61 -12.68 1.75 10.28
CA VAL A 61 -13.24 0.59 11.02
C VAL A 61 -12.09 -0.32 11.45
N GLY A 62 -12.05 -0.67 12.74
CA GLY A 62 -11.02 -1.56 13.28
C GLY A 62 -9.60 -1.06 13.02
N ALA A 63 -8.73 -1.90 12.45
CA ALA A 63 -7.33 -1.56 12.17
C ALA A 63 -7.14 -0.60 10.96
N HIS A 64 -8.21 -0.32 10.21
CA HIS A 64 -8.17 0.66 9.13
C HIS A 64 -8.65 2.02 9.65
N TYR A 65 -7.71 2.86 10.08
CA TYR A 65 -7.98 4.24 10.49
C TYR A 65 -7.52 5.23 9.41
N ARG A 66 -8.44 6.13 9.02
CA ARG A 66 -8.26 7.24 8.07
C ARG A 66 -8.50 8.56 8.81
N SER A 67 -7.46 9.40 8.96
CA SER A 67 -7.58 10.67 9.68
C SER A 67 -8.48 11.69 8.95
N ASP A 68 -8.62 11.55 7.64
CA ASP A 68 -9.52 12.29 6.77
C ASP A 68 -10.93 11.68 6.67
N TYR A 69 -11.14 10.48 7.22
CA TYR A 69 -12.44 9.83 7.39
C TYR A 69 -12.55 9.15 8.77
N PRO A 70 -12.53 9.92 9.88
CA PRO A 70 -12.33 9.37 11.23
C PRO A 70 -13.57 8.64 11.79
N THR A 71 -14.74 8.83 11.20
CA THR A 71 -15.99 8.19 11.65
C THR A 71 -16.13 6.78 11.10
N GLU A 72 -16.67 5.89 11.93
CA GLU A 72 -17.20 4.61 11.46
C GLU A 72 -18.48 4.86 10.64
N LYS A 73 -18.66 4.10 9.54
CA LYS A 73 -19.87 4.13 8.72
C LYS A 73 -20.87 3.11 9.23
#